data_AF-A0AAD8CDH1-F1
#
_entry.id   AF-A0AAD8CDH1-F1
#
_cell.length_a   1.000
_cell.length_b   1.000
_cell.length_c   1.000
_cell.angle_alpha   90.00
_cell.angle_beta   90.00
_cell.angle_gamma   90.00
#
_symmetry.space_group_name_H-M   'P 1'
#
loop_
_entity.id
_entity.type
_entity.pdbx_description
1 polymer ?
#
loop_
_entity_poly.entity_id
_entity_poly.type
_entity_poly.pdbx_seq_one_letter_code
_entity_poly.pdbx_strand_id
1 'polypeptide(L)'
;MLQKYLRGESIEKTVRRFSQSPHPPGSAEGKTLAAEVLNTFKKLNLDHTWTDSHYARLQFPDRMKPNSLHVVDSAGRTVGDIALESSAVYCAYSATGSTTVLTTSAGLRCGTVGMCAELCCVIVLCCVV
;
A
#
# COMPACT_ATOMS: atom_id res chain seq x y z
N MET A 1 -20.98 31.01 2.33
CA MET A 1 -19.73 30.23 2.54
C MET A 1 -20.09 28.78 2.84
N LEU A 2 -19.58 27.83 2.05
CA LEU A 2 -19.86 26.39 2.16
C LEU A 2 -19.36 25.76 3.48
N GLN A 3 -18.36 26.39 4.10
CA GLN A 3 -17.65 25.92 5.29
C GLN A 3 -18.57 25.59 6.47
N LYS A 4 -19.72 26.29 6.60
CA LYS A 4 -20.71 26.02 7.66
C LYS A 4 -21.39 24.65 7.58
N TYR A 5 -21.31 23.99 6.42
CA TYR A 5 -21.90 22.67 6.18
C TYR A 5 -20.88 21.53 6.33
N LEU A 6 -19.58 21.85 6.39
CA LEU A 6 -18.53 20.86 6.62
C LEU A 6 -18.39 20.61 8.12
N ARG A 7 -19.06 19.58 8.62
CA ARG A 7 -18.98 19.17 10.03
C ARG A 7 -17.91 18.10 10.19
N GLY A 8 -16.92 18.32 11.06
CA GLY A 8 -15.82 17.36 11.31
C GLY A 8 -16.31 15.97 11.69
N GLU A 9 -17.34 15.89 12.55
CA GLU A 9 -17.99 14.63 12.96
C GLU A 9 -18.49 13.80 11.76
N SER A 10 -19.01 14.45 10.72
CA SER A 10 -19.49 13.74 9.52
C SER A 10 -18.34 13.15 8.70
N ILE A 11 -17.19 13.81 8.68
CA ILE A 11 -15.98 13.35 7.98
C ILE A 11 -15.39 12.16 8.75
N GLU A 12 -15.23 12.28 10.07
CA GLU A 12 -14.71 11.20 10.91
C GLU A 12 -15.58 9.95 10.84
N LYS A 13 -16.91 10.11 10.86
CA LYS A 13 -17.85 8.99 10.69
C LYS A 13 -17.68 8.31 9.33
N THR A 14 -17.42 9.09 8.27
CA THR A 14 -17.21 8.57 6.91
C THR A 14 -15.88 7.82 6.82
N VAL A 15 -14.79 8.41 7.32
CA VAL A 15 -13.48 7.76 7.38
C VAL A 15 -13.55 6.46 8.18
N ARG A 16 -14.12 6.49 9.39
CA ARG A 16 -14.29 5.30 10.22
C ARG A 16 -15.10 4.21 9.54
N ARG A 17 -16.12 4.57 8.74
CA ARG A 17 -16.92 3.61 7.98
C ARG A 17 -16.11 2.99 6.84
N PHE A 18 -15.35 3.79 6.10
CA PHE A 18 -14.61 3.31 4.93
C PHE A 18 -13.36 2.50 5.33
N SER A 19 -12.79 2.79 6.49
CA SER A 19 -11.62 2.08 7.04
C SER A 19 -11.97 0.79 7.82
N GLN A 20 -13.22 0.30 7.79
CA GLN A 20 -13.61 -0.91 8.53
C GLN A 20 -12.98 -2.19 7.99
N SER A 21 -12.68 -2.23 6.69
CA SER A 21 -12.06 -3.38 6.04
C SER A 21 -11.03 -2.95 5.00
N PRO A 22 -9.97 -3.75 4.79
CA PRO A 22 -9.06 -3.54 3.67
C PRO A 22 -9.80 -3.63 2.33
N HIS A 23 -9.59 -2.64 1.47
CA HIS A 23 -10.19 -2.58 0.14
C HIS A 23 -9.10 -2.38 -0.93
N PRO A 24 -8.22 -3.37 -1.15
CA PRO A 24 -7.14 -3.24 -2.12
C PRO A 24 -7.68 -3.06 -3.55
N PRO A 25 -6.91 -2.44 -4.46
CA PRO A 25 -7.33 -2.25 -5.84
C PRO A 25 -7.73 -3.57 -6.50
N GLY A 26 -8.87 -3.59 -7.19
CA GLY A 26 -9.40 -4.78 -7.87
C GLY A 26 -10.12 -5.79 -6.97
N SER A 27 -10.26 -5.53 -5.66
CA SER A 27 -10.98 -6.43 -4.75
C SER A 27 -12.50 -6.26 -4.78
N ALA A 28 -13.23 -7.25 -4.27
CA ALA A 28 -14.70 -7.20 -4.16
C ALA A 28 -15.16 -6.16 -3.12
N GLU A 29 -14.37 -5.97 -2.07
CA GLU A 29 -14.58 -4.96 -1.02
C GLU A 29 -14.48 -3.56 -1.62
N GLY A 30 -13.45 -3.29 -2.43
CA GLY A 30 -13.29 -2.02 -3.14
C GLY A 30 -14.44 -1.73 -4.10
N LYS A 31 -14.94 -2.76 -4.82
CA LYS A 31 -16.12 -2.63 -5.69
C LYS A 31 -17.39 -2.31 -4.91
N THR A 32 -17.58 -2.96 -3.76
CA THR A 32 -18.73 -2.70 -2.86
C THR A 32 -18.69 -1.28 -2.32
N LEU A 33 -17.51 -0.81 -1.89
CA LEU A 33 -17.31 0.56 -1.42
C LEU A 33 -17.59 1.59 -2.52
N ALA A 34 -17.11 1.35 -3.75
CA ALA A 34 -17.41 2.22 -4.89
C ALA A 34 -18.92 2.34 -5.18
N ALA A 35 -19.66 1.23 -5.09
CA ALA A 35 -21.11 1.23 -5.24
C ALA A 35 -21.81 2.02 -4.12
N GLU A 36 -21.30 1.96 -2.88
CA GLU A 36 -21.79 2.74 -1.76
C GLU A 36 -21.59 4.25 -1.98
N VAL A 37 -20.41 4.66 -2.47
CA VAL A 37 -20.10 6.05 -2.81
C VAL A 37 -21.04 6.56 -3.91
N LEU A 38 -21.23 5.77 -4.98
CA LEU A 38 -22.16 6.12 -6.06
C LEU A 38 -23.58 6.34 -5.52
N ASN A 39 -24.07 5.45 -4.65
CA ASN A 39 -25.38 5.59 -4.04
C ASN A 39 -25.49 6.84 -3.15
N THR A 40 -24.40 7.22 -2.50
CA THR A 40 -24.33 8.46 -1.69
C THR A 40 -24.43 9.69 -2.59
N PHE A 41 -23.72 9.71 -3.72
CA PHE A 41 -23.80 10.79 -4.70
C PHE A 41 -25.20 10.95 -5.30
N LYS A 42 -25.88 9.83 -5.61
CA LYS A 42 -27.28 9.84 -6.05
C LYS A 42 -28.22 10.45 -5.00
N LYS A 43 -28.04 10.12 -3.71
CA LYS A 43 -28.84 10.67 -2.60
C LYS A 43 -28.61 12.16 -2.37
N LEU A 44 -27.43 12.68 -2.73
CA LEU A 44 -27.12 14.10 -2.68
C LEU A 44 -27.67 14.87 -3.90
N ASN A 45 -28.39 14.20 -4.81
CA ASN A 45 -28.96 14.78 -6.02
C ASN A 45 -27.91 15.52 -6.87
N LEU A 46 -26.71 14.95 -7.01
CA LEU A 46 -25.73 15.45 -7.98
C LEU A 46 -26.26 15.20 -9.40
N ASP A 47 -26.03 16.15 -10.31
CA ASP A 47 -26.67 16.16 -11.63
C ASP A 47 -26.38 14.89 -12.45
N HIS A 48 -25.12 14.43 -12.44
CA HIS A 48 -24.69 13.25 -13.18
C HIS A 48 -23.73 12.42 -12.33
N THR A 49 -24.07 11.15 -12.12
CA THR A 49 -23.24 10.20 -11.37
C THR A 49 -23.08 8.92 -12.16
N TRP A 50 -21.84 8.55 -12.50
CA TRP A 50 -21.53 7.33 -13.23
C TRP A 50 -20.32 6.63 -12.61
N THR A 51 -20.08 5.40 -13.04
CA THR A 51 -18.89 4.62 -12.70
C THR A 51 -18.14 4.29 -13.97
N ASP A 52 -16.82 4.45 -13.94
CA ASP A 52 -15.94 3.98 -15.00
C ASP A 52 -15.10 2.80 -14.50
N SER A 53 -14.80 1.86 -15.37
CA SER A 53 -14.07 0.64 -15.05
C SER A 53 -12.98 0.40 -16.08
N HIS A 54 -11.74 0.32 -15.61
CA HIS A 54 -10.58 0.09 -16.45
C HIS A 54 -9.88 -1.21 -16.06
N TYR A 55 -9.29 -1.85 -17.06
CA TYR A 55 -8.39 -2.98 -16.87
C TYR A 55 -6.97 -2.45 -16.76
N ALA A 56 -6.36 -2.64 -15.58
CA ALA A 56 -4.97 -2.29 -15.31
C ALA A 56 -4.21 -3.50 -14.78
N ARG A 57 -2.90 -3.56 -15.06
CA ARG A 57 -2.04 -4.61 -14.51
C ARG A 57 -1.66 -4.27 -13.08
N LEU A 58 -2.19 -5.04 -12.14
CA LEU A 58 -1.88 -4.96 -10.72
C LEU A 58 -0.92 -6.10 -10.33
N GLN A 59 0.02 -5.82 -9.43
CA GLN A 59 0.90 -6.83 -8.84
C GLN A 59 0.43 -7.16 -7.43
N PHE A 60 0.41 -8.44 -7.09
CA PHE A 60 0.11 -8.93 -5.74
C PHE A 60 1.20 -9.91 -5.30
N PRO A 61 1.49 -10.02 -4.00
CA PRO A 61 2.43 -11.01 -3.50
C PRO A 61 1.87 -12.42 -3.68
N ASP A 62 2.75 -13.37 -3.95
CA ASP A 62 2.37 -14.79 -4.00
C ASP A 62 2.13 -15.31 -2.58
N ARG A 63 0.92 -15.78 -2.30
CA ARG A 63 0.54 -16.32 -0.99
C ARG A 63 1.21 -17.66 -0.69
N MET A 64 1.57 -18.42 -1.72
CA MET A 64 2.26 -19.71 -1.58
C MET A 64 3.77 -19.54 -1.43
N LYS A 65 4.30 -18.40 -1.88
CA LYS A 65 5.72 -18.04 -1.82
C LYS A 65 5.86 -16.62 -1.29
N PRO A 66 5.65 -16.43 0.03
CA PRO A 66 5.75 -15.10 0.63
C PRO A 66 7.18 -14.56 0.52
N ASN A 67 7.29 -13.23 0.51
CA ASN A 67 8.58 -12.55 0.51
C ASN A 67 9.32 -12.84 1.84
N SER A 68 10.63 -13.05 1.75
CA SER A 68 11.49 -13.26 2.91
C SER A 68 12.81 -12.53 2.74
N LEU A 69 13.40 -12.13 3.87
CA LEU A 69 14.72 -11.51 3.94
C LEU A 69 15.61 -12.36 4.85
N HIS A 70 16.79 -12.70 4.34
CA HIS A 70 17.76 -13.56 5.01
C HIS A 70 19.11 -12.85 5.07
N VAL A 71 19.80 -12.97 6.20
CA VAL A 71 21.20 -12.62 6.35
C VAL A 71 22.03 -13.84 5.97
N VAL A 72 22.89 -13.70 4.97
CA VAL A 72 23.75 -14.79 4.48
C VAL A 72 25.23 -14.46 4.70
N ASP A 73 26.05 -15.49 4.90
CA ASP A 73 27.52 -15.35 5.00
C ASP A 73 28.17 -15.20 3.60
N SER A 74 29.50 -15.05 3.58
CA SER A 74 30.28 -14.98 2.34
C SER A 74 30.23 -16.26 1.48
N ALA A 75 29.79 -17.38 2.06
CA ALA A 75 29.56 -18.65 1.36
C ALA A 75 28.10 -18.81 0.90
N GLY A 76 27.25 -17.79 1.11
CA GLY A 76 25.83 -17.80 0.74
C GLY A 76 24.94 -18.63 1.66
N ARG A 77 25.44 -19.02 2.85
CA ARG A 77 24.66 -19.78 3.83
C ARG A 77 23.89 -18.84 4.72
N THR A 78 22.63 -19.16 4.99
CA THR A 78 21.77 -18.38 5.89
C THR A 78 22.33 -18.43 7.32
N VAL A 79 22.67 -17.26 7.86
CA VAL A 79 23.14 -17.06 9.23
C VAL A 79 22.03 -16.51 10.11
N GLY A 80 21.03 -15.86 9.53
CA GLY A 80 19.85 -15.39 10.25
C GLY A 80 18.73 -14.92 9.33
N ASP A 81 17.57 -14.67 9.91
CA ASP A 81 16.37 -14.21 9.22
C ASP A 81 15.97 -12.81 9.69
N ILE A 82 15.47 -11.98 8.78
CA ILE A 82 14.90 -10.67 9.11
C ILE A 82 13.38 -10.80 9.02
N ALA A 83 12.73 -10.69 10.18
CA ALA A 83 11.27 -10.75 10.25
C ALA A 83 10.64 -9.53 9.57
N LEU A 84 9.71 -9.79 8.65
CA LEU A 84 8.83 -8.78 8.07
C LEU A 84 7.62 -8.56 8.98
N GLU A 85 7.02 -7.38 8.93
CA GLU A 85 5.79 -7.06 9.68
C GLU A 85 4.63 -8.00 9.33
N SER A 86 4.52 -8.42 8.06
CA SER A 86 3.61 -9.47 7.63
C SER A 86 4.08 -10.14 6.34
N SER A 87 3.58 -11.35 6.07
CA SER A 87 3.80 -12.07 4.81
C SER A 87 3.13 -11.41 3.59
N ALA A 88 2.28 -10.41 3.83
CA ALA A 88 1.59 -9.65 2.79
C ALA A 88 2.35 -8.38 2.38
N VAL A 89 3.45 -8.02 3.05
CA VAL A 89 4.26 -6.85 2.70
C VAL A 89 5.04 -7.12 1.41
N TYR A 90 4.94 -6.18 0.46
CA TYR A 90 5.66 -6.23 -0.81
C TYR A 90 5.79 -4.82 -1.39
N CYS A 91 6.76 -4.64 -2.29
CA CYS A 91 6.85 -3.45 -3.12
C CYS A 91 6.14 -3.71 -4.44
N ALA A 92 5.08 -2.95 -4.75
CA ALA A 92 4.38 -3.08 -6.02
C ALA A 92 5.31 -2.70 -7.19
N TYR A 93 5.21 -3.44 -8.29
CA TYR A 93 6.03 -3.28 -9.50
C TYR A 93 7.53 -3.58 -9.33
N SER A 94 7.94 -4.20 -8.22
CA SER A 94 9.31 -4.71 -8.07
C SER A 94 9.55 -5.90 -9.00
N ALA A 95 10.78 -6.03 -9.48
CA ALA A 95 11.22 -7.23 -10.21
C ALA A 95 11.10 -8.48 -9.31
N THR A 96 10.76 -9.61 -9.92
CA THR A 96 10.71 -10.90 -9.23
C THR A 96 12.09 -11.55 -9.29
N GLY A 97 12.67 -11.84 -8.13
CA GLY A 97 13.96 -12.52 -8.04
C GLY A 97 14.49 -12.55 -6.61
N SER A 98 15.53 -13.34 -6.39
CA SER A 98 16.31 -13.31 -5.15
C SER A 98 17.67 -12.69 -5.46
N THR A 99 18.11 -11.74 -4.64
CA THR A 99 19.41 -11.10 -4.77
C THR A 99 20.07 -11.00 -3.40
N THR A 100 21.40 -11.10 -3.37
CA THR A 100 22.21 -10.93 -2.17
C THR A 100 23.01 -9.65 -2.30
N VAL A 101 22.93 -8.76 -1.31
CA VAL A 101 23.62 -7.47 -1.31
C VAL A 101 24.34 -7.25 0.01
N LEU A 102 25.43 -6.48 -0.04
CA LEU A 102 26.11 -6.01 1.16
C LEU A 102 25.25 -4.90 1.79
N THR A 103 24.88 -5.08 3.06
CA THR A 103 24.08 -4.11 3.80
C THR A 103 24.95 -2.90 4.17
N THR A 104 24.83 -1.83 3.39
CA THR A 104 25.35 -0.51 3.77
C THR A 104 24.19 0.30 4.34
N SER A 105 24.29 0.69 5.62
CA SER A 105 23.29 1.55 6.23
C SER A 105 23.42 2.97 5.66
N ALA A 106 22.66 3.27 4.61
CA ALA A 106 22.42 4.66 4.24
C ALA A 106 21.57 5.28 5.35
N GLY A 107 22.18 6.10 6.20
CA GLY A 107 21.53 6.74 7.33
C GLY A 107 20.48 7.76 6.90
N LEU A 108 19.27 7.30 6.54
CA LEU A 108 18.09 8.15 6.55
C LEU A 108 17.58 8.23 7.98
N ARG A 109 17.79 9.38 8.62
CA ARG A 109 17.14 9.72 9.89
C ARG A 109 15.63 9.74 9.65
N CYS A 110 14.95 8.66 9.99
CA CYS A 110 13.49 8.63 10.07
C CYS A 110 13.10 9.50 11.27
N GLY A 111 12.74 10.76 10.99
CA GLY A 111 12.26 11.70 11.99
C GLY A 111 10.99 11.15 12.63
N THR A 112 10.95 11.15 13.96
CA THR A 112 9.82 10.77 14.80
C THR A 112 8.62 11.67 14.54
N VAL A 113 7.80 11.35 13.56
CA VAL A 113 6.37 11.69 13.51
C VAL A 113 5.68 10.52 12.80
N GLY A 114 4.73 9.88 13.48
CA GLY A 114 3.90 8.83 12.87
C GLY A 114 3.29 9.29 11.55
N MET A 115 3.23 8.39 10.58
CA MET A 115 2.94 8.60 9.14
C MET A 115 4.18 8.88 8.28
N CYS A 116 5.04 7.88 8.08
CA CYS A 116 6.00 7.87 6.96
C CYS A 116 6.45 6.42 6.64
N ALA A 117 5.56 5.62 6.06
CA ALA A 117 5.94 4.34 5.43
C ALA A 117 6.18 4.49 3.91
N GLU A 118 6.11 5.70 3.35
CA GLU A 118 6.17 5.92 1.89
C GLU A 118 7.51 6.44 1.34
N LEU A 119 8.53 6.74 2.15
CA LEU A 119 9.78 7.34 1.64
C LEU A 119 11.06 6.50 1.75
N CYS A 120 11.01 5.26 2.26
CA CYS A 120 12.23 4.42 2.35
C CYS A 120 12.60 3.68 1.05
N CYS A 121 11.87 3.85 -0.05
CA CYS A 121 12.08 3.07 -1.28
C CYS A 121 13.19 3.63 -2.21
N VAL A 122 13.81 4.77 -1.86
CA VAL A 122 14.84 5.38 -2.70
C VAL A 122 16.21 5.11 -2.09
N ILE A 123 16.83 4.00 -2.47
CA ILE A 123 18.26 3.78 -2.77
C ILE A 123 18.40 2.26 -2.99
N VAL A 124 17.79 1.75 -4.06
CA VAL A 124 18.38 0.59 -4.74
C VAL A 124 19.33 1.22 -5.74
N LEU A 125 20.62 1.15 -5.40
CA LEU A 125 21.70 1.65 -6.24
C LEU A 125 21.54 1.02 -7.62
N CYS A 126 21.16 1.87 -8.57
CA CYS A 126 21.23 1.63 -10.00
C CYS A 126 22.71 1.35 -10.32
N CYS A 127 23.11 0.08 -10.42
CA CYS A 127 24.36 -0.27 -11.05
C CYS A 127 24.08 -0.44 -12.54
N VAL A 128 24.30 0.66 -13.26
CA VAL A 128 24.50 0.72 -14.71
C VAL A 128 25.73 -0.11 -15.06
N VAL A 129 25.57 -1.14 -15.89
CA VAL A 129 26.21 -1.29 -17.21
C VAL A 129 25.25 -2.05 -18.11
#